data_AF-A0AAU9UFL1-F1
#
_entry.id   AF-A0AAU9UFL1-F1
#
_cell.length_a   1.000
_cell.length_b   1.000
_cell.length_c   1.000
_cell.angle_alpha   90.00
_cell.angle_beta   90.00
_cell.angle_gamma   90.00
#
_symmetry.space_group_name_H-M   'P 1'
#
loop_
_entity.id
_entity.type
_entity.pdbx_description
1 polymer ?
#
loop_
_entity_poly.entity_id
_entity_poly.type
_entity_poly.pdbx_seq_one_letter_code
_entity_poly.pdbx_strand_id
1 'polypeptide(L)'
;MKKIKRIFSFGKGEDSKNAARIFTEQSSNLLERLEVFERQLHERIASHIPRDLDSLEHLVLQHKDWESSLHALSSDVEEVQATFRGIALKTPAMKKNLDKVMGKWNDMQSKSQLFVERLKFVEIVVNSIEENNQTISEFEIKLAQFNDLPNDVELLKDIHEDLLRMQVAVSKQQIQIDQMNDDAENCRRLVESSRASLPHSSLPRSGKHIDLERLDKEVSQLNNRWNNVCGQLAERLRSCEAAYQLLRTYSAGLERETDWVDGALGRALAPPPAERARDQFEPARNLLTSVVERTPKIEKVNVDGGRFIREAKIHSSRCQRYVEWLCEEIHPSLDTRQLKRQAEVELAERLRNRGRKDIVPGVEPIPSGAEAVARELDELNAKHQRLLDLLYERLRRIAAANPGDIVTLVS
;
A
#
# COMPACT_ATOMS: atom_id res chain seq x y z
N MET A 1 -93.82 15.17 5.03
CA MET A 1 -92.42 15.55 4.69
C MET A 1 -91.51 15.91 5.87
N LYS A 2 -91.93 16.72 6.88
CA LYS A 2 -91.07 17.09 8.02
C LYS A 2 -90.59 15.90 8.89
N LYS A 3 -91.43 14.87 9.09
CA LYS A 3 -91.08 13.65 9.87
C LYS A 3 -90.04 12.77 9.16
N ILE A 4 -90.15 12.62 7.84
CA ILE A 4 -89.21 11.85 7.00
C ILE A 4 -87.84 12.54 6.91
N LYS A 5 -87.81 13.87 6.70
CA LYS A 5 -86.55 14.65 6.79
C LYS A 5 -85.87 14.54 8.15
N ARG A 6 -86.65 14.45 9.24
CA ARG A 6 -86.12 14.30 10.60
C ARG A 6 -85.53 12.90 10.83
N ILE A 7 -86.15 11.83 10.32
CA ILE A 7 -85.62 10.45 10.40
C ILE A 7 -84.35 10.29 9.55
N PHE A 8 -84.33 10.82 8.32
CA PHE A 8 -83.13 10.81 7.47
C PHE A 8 -81.99 11.67 8.05
N SER A 9 -82.31 12.78 8.72
CA SER A 9 -81.33 13.61 9.43
C SER A 9 -80.82 12.91 10.70
N PHE A 10 -81.68 12.15 11.40
CA PHE A 10 -81.30 11.36 12.57
C PHE A 10 -80.38 10.19 12.20
N GLY A 11 -80.72 9.44 11.14
CA GLY A 11 -79.88 8.36 10.60
C GLY A 11 -78.51 8.87 10.13
N LYS A 12 -78.46 9.98 9.38
CA LYS A 12 -77.18 10.62 9.01
C LYS A 12 -76.36 11.07 10.22
N GLY A 13 -77.00 11.50 11.30
CA GLY A 13 -76.33 11.90 12.54
C GLY A 13 -75.79 10.69 13.33
N GLU A 14 -76.48 9.55 13.30
CA GLU A 14 -76.10 8.31 13.97
C GLU A 14 -74.98 7.59 13.21
N ASP A 15 -75.07 7.53 11.88
CA ASP A 15 -74.01 7.04 10.98
C ASP A 15 -72.72 7.85 11.15
N SER A 16 -72.83 9.19 11.25
CA SER A 16 -71.68 10.05 11.49
C SER A 16 -71.06 9.88 12.88
N LYS A 17 -71.86 9.55 13.91
CA LYS A 17 -71.33 9.25 15.26
C LYS A 17 -70.63 7.90 15.29
N ASN A 18 -71.18 6.90 14.60
CA ASN A 18 -70.55 5.60 14.46
C ASN A 18 -69.21 5.70 13.71
N ALA A 19 -69.15 6.45 12.60
CA ALA A 19 -67.91 6.72 11.88
C ALA A 19 -66.86 7.45 12.74
N ALA A 20 -67.28 8.36 13.62
CA ALA A 20 -66.37 9.04 14.55
C ALA A 20 -65.78 8.08 15.60
N ARG A 21 -66.58 7.12 16.09
CA ARG A 21 -66.10 6.08 17.00
C ARG A 21 -65.10 5.15 16.32
N ILE A 22 -65.45 4.64 15.13
CA ILE A 22 -64.59 3.78 14.31
C ILE A 22 -63.27 4.48 14.01
N PHE A 23 -63.30 5.73 13.55
CA PHE A 23 -62.09 6.53 13.30
C PHE A 23 -61.18 6.61 14.53
N THR A 24 -61.77 6.83 15.71
CA THR A 24 -61.00 6.97 16.96
C THR A 24 -60.31 5.66 17.33
N GLU A 25 -61.01 4.54 17.20
CA GLU A 25 -60.47 3.19 17.46
C GLU A 25 -59.39 2.81 16.44
N GLN A 26 -59.67 2.98 15.14
CA GLN A 26 -58.68 2.74 14.07
C GLN A 26 -57.41 3.59 14.27
N SER A 27 -57.58 4.87 14.60
CA SER A 27 -56.44 5.77 14.86
C SER A 27 -55.63 5.35 16.07
N SER A 28 -56.27 4.91 17.16
CA SER A 28 -55.58 4.46 18.37
C SER A 28 -54.76 3.19 18.10
N ASN A 29 -55.39 2.18 17.50
CA ASN A 29 -54.75 0.90 17.18
C ASN A 29 -53.58 1.09 16.21
N LEU A 30 -53.75 1.94 15.20
CA LEU A 30 -52.69 2.24 14.25
C LEU A 30 -51.53 3.01 14.92
N LEU A 31 -51.82 3.98 15.79
CA LEU A 31 -50.78 4.70 16.54
C LEU A 31 -49.94 3.75 17.41
N GLU A 32 -50.56 2.82 18.13
CA GLU A 32 -49.84 1.83 18.94
C GLU A 32 -48.90 0.96 18.10
N ARG A 33 -49.36 0.51 16.91
CA ARG A 33 -48.52 -0.24 15.97
C ARG A 33 -47.36 0.62 15.45
N LEU A 34 -47.65 1.85 15.03
CA LEU A 34 -46.62 2.79 14.56
C LEU A 34 -45.57 3.10 15.63
N GLU A 35 -45.96 3.17 16.91
CA GLU A 35 -45.02 3.36 18.02
C GLU A 35 -44.08 2.16 18.23
N VAL A 36 -44.54 0.93 17.94
CA VAL A 36 -43.67 -0.25 17.95
C VAL A 36 -42.66 -0.17 16.80
N PHE A 37 -43.13 0.10 15.58
CA PHE A 37 -42.25 0.24 14.40
C PHE A 37 -41.22 1.36 14.58
N GLU A 38 -41.64 2.51 15.12
CA GLU A 38 -40.76 3.66 15.36
C GLU A 38 -39.65 3.33 16.36
N ARG A 39 -39.98 2.64 17.46
CA ARG A 39 -38.96 2.18 18.42
C ARG A 39 -37.95 1.25 17.77
N GLN A 40 -38.42 0.28 16.99
CA GLN A 40 -37.54 -0.64 16.27
C GLN A 40 -36.65 0.07 15.24
N LEU A 41 -37.16 1.10 14.56
CA LEU A 41 -36.36 1.90 13.63
C LEU A 41 -35.30 2.72 14.38
N HIS A 42 -35.69 3.36 15.49
CA HIS A 42 -34.77 4.13 16.32
C HIS A 42 -33.62 3.26 16.86
N GLU A 43 -33.91 2.03 17.30
CA GLU A 43 -32.90 1.07 17.73
C GLU A 43 -31.93 0.71 16.61
N ARG A 44 -32.43 0.46 15.39
CA ARG A 44 -31.58 0.18 14.21
C ARG A 44 -30.70 1.38 13.84
N ILE A 45 -31.24 2.60 13.81
CA ILE A 45 -30.46 3.81 13.49
C ILE A 45 -29.41 4.09 14.58
N ALA A 46 -29.74 3.85 15.84
CA ALA A 46 -28.82 4.04 16.96
C ALA A 46 -27.68 3.00 16.98
N SER A 47 -27.89 1.82 16.38
CA SER A 47 -26.88 0.77 16.32
C SER A 47 -25.60 1.21 15.61
N HIS A 48 -24.49 0.58 15.99
CA HIS A 48 -23.18 0.82 15.40
C HIS A 48 -23.18 0.46 13.92
N ILE A 49 -22.37 1.16 13.12
CA ILE A 49 -22.18 0.76 11.71
C ILE A 49 -21.58 -0.66 11.61
N PRO A 50 -22.08 -1.49 10.69
CA PRO A 50 -21.41 -2.73 10.28
C PRO A 50 -19.98 -2.47 9.82
N ARG A 51 -19.08 -3.45 10.00
CA ARG A 51 -17.66 -3.36 9.64
C ARG A 51 -17.22 -4.37 8.58
N ASP A 52 -18.13 -5.24 8.17
CA ASP A 52 -17.94 -6.32 7.21
C ASP A 52 -19.23 -6.50 6.40
N LEU A 53 -19.09 -7.06 5.20
CA LEU A 53 -20.19 -7.21 4.25
C LEU A 53 -21.25 -8.20 4.75
N ASP A 54 -20.87 -9.26 5.46
CA ASP A 54 -21.81 -10.26 5.98
C ASP A 54 -22.77 -9.65 7.01
N SER A 55 -22.22 -8.90 7.98
CA SER A 55 -22.99 -8.19 8.98
C SER A 55 -23.87 -7.10 8.37
N LEU A 56 -23.36 -6.43 7.33
CA LEU A 56 -24.11 -5.42 6.59
C LEU A 56 -25.28 -6.05 5.82
N GLU A 57 -25.05 -7.13 5.08
CA GLU A 57 -26.06 -7.86 4.33
C GLU A 57 -27.17 -8.34 5.27
N HIS A 58 -26.81 -8.90 6.41
CA HIS A 58 -27.78 -9.31 7.42
C HIS A 58 -28.65 -8.14 7.91
N LEU A 59 -28.04 -6.99 8.18
CA LEU A 59 -28.76 -5.78 8.60
C LEU A 59 -29.68 -5.25 7.50
N VAL A 60 -29.23 -5.26 6.24
CA VAL A 60 -30.02 -4.86 5.07
C VAL A 60 -31.25 -5.78 4.93
N LEU A 61 -31.09 -7.09 5.06
CA LEU A 61 -32.20 -8.04 5.01
C LEU A 61 -33.21 -7.80 6.14
N GLN A 62 -32.74 -7.65 7.38
CA GLN A 62 -33.61 -7.33 8.52
C GLN A 62 -34.36 -6.00 8.34
N HIS A 63 -33.72 -5.00 7.74
CA HIS A 63 -34.36 -3.72 7.47
C HIS A 63 -35.40 -3.82 6.36
N LYS A 64 -35.12 -4.58 5.30
CA LYS A 64 -36.06 -4.86 4.20
C LYS A 64 -37.32 -5.58 4.68
N ASP A 65 -37.18 -6.56 5.59
CA ASP A 65 -38.33 -7.25 6.19
C ASP A 65 -39.17 -6.30 7.05
N TRP A 66 -38.50 -5.42 7.79
CA TRP A 66 -39.14 -4.36 8.56
C TRP A 66 -39.87 -3.35 7.67
N GLU A 67 -39.25 -2.89 6.56
CA GLU A 67 -39.88 -1.99 5.59
C GLU A 67 -41.11 -2.62 4.94
N SER A 68 -41.02 -3.90 4.58
CA SER A 68 -42.15 -4.66 4.03
C SER A 68 -43.30 -4.75 5.04
N SER A 69 -42.98 -4.97 6.32
CA SER A 69 -43.96 -5.01 7.40
C SER A 69 -44.58 -3.64 7.69
N LEU A 70 -43.80 -2.55 7.56
CA LEU A 70 -44.30 -1.18 7.66
C LEU A 70 -45.23 -0.86 6.49
N HIS A 71 -44.85 -1.21 5.26
CA HIS A 71 -45.64 -0.98 4.06
C HIS A 71 -47.00 -1.69 4.13
N ALA A 72 -47.08 -2.85 4.80
CA ALA A 72 -48.36 -3.54 5.02
C ALA A 72 -49.38 -2.69 5.82
N LEU A 73 -48.95 -1.66 6.55
CA LEU A 73 -49.85 -0.71 7.23
C LEU A 73 -50.43 0.38 6.30
N SER A 74 -50.00 0.46 5.03
CA SER A 74 -50.45 1.51 4.11
C SER A 74 -51.97 1.49 3.92
N SER A 75 -52.57 0.30 3.82
CA SER A 75 -54.03 0.16 3.73
C SER A 75 -54.74 0.70 4.97
N ASP A 76 -54.18 0.45 6.16
CA ASP A 76 -54.75 0.91 7.43
C ASP A 76 -54.67 2.45 7.53
N VAL A 77 -53.57 3.05 7.04
CA VAL A 77 -53.41 4.51 6.95
C VAL A 77 -54.44 5.11 5.99
N GLU A 78 -54.60 4.53 4.80
CA GLU A 78 -55.60 4.96 3.81
C GLU A 78 -57.03 4.81 4.33
N GLU A 79 -57.33 3.73 5.06
CA GLU A 79 -58.62 3.49 5.68
C GLU A 79 -58.93 4.55 6.74
N VAL A 80 -57.99 4.84 7.65
CA VAL A 80 -58.14 5.90 8.66
C VAL A 80 -58.41 7.26 8.01
N GLN A 81 -57.70 7.59 6.92
CA GLN A 81 -57.94 8.81 6.15
C GLN A 81 -59.33 8.82 5.49
N ALA A 82 -59.77 7.69 4.92
CA ALA A 82 -61.07 7.56 4.28
C ALA A 82 -62.22 7.70 5.29
N THR A 83 -62.12 7.01 6.44
CA THR A 83 -63.08 7.12 7.55
C THR A 83 -63.16 8.57 8.04
N PHE A 84 -62.03 9.24 8.23
CA PHE A 84 -62.00 10.65 8.61
C PHE A 84 -62.72 11.55 7.59
N ARG A 85 -62.46 11.35 6.29
CA ARG A 85 -63.12 12.11 5.22
C ARG A 85 -64.64 11.96 5.27
N GLY A 86 -65.13 10.74 5.53
CA GLY A 86 -66.56 10.40 5.62
C GLY A 86 -67.31 10.96 6.83
N ILE A 87 -66.63 11.42 7.88
CA ILE A 87 -67.27 12.00 9.07
C ILE A 87 -67.89 13.38 8.73
N ALA A 88 -69.18 13.55 9.01
CA ALA A 88 -69.90 14.79 8.69
C ALA A 88 -69.51 15.96 9.60
N LEU A 89 -69.35 15.71 10.90
CA LEU A 89 -68.99 16.73 11.90
C LEU A 89 -67.62 16.42 12.50
N LYS A 90 -66.55 16.93 11.87
CA LYS A 90 -65.17 16.73 12.29
C LYS A 90 -64.83 17.65 13.47
N THR A 91 -64.26 17.10 14.54
CA THR A 91 -63.79 17.91 15.69
C THR A 91 -62.29 18.21 15.60
N PRO A 92 -61.80 19.27 16.26
CA PRO A 92 -60.36 19.55 16.32
C PRO A 92 -59.54 18.40 16.91
N ALA A 93 -60.09 17.66 17.87
CA ALA A 93 -59.43 16.49 18.47
C ALA A 93 -59.24 15.36 17.44
N MET A 94 -60.25 15.10 16.60
CA MET A 94 -60.16 14.08 15.56
C MET A 94 -59.14 14.47 14.48
N LYS A 95 -59.13 15.75 14.08
CA LYS A 95 -58.12 16.25 13.15
C LYS A 95 -56.71 16.10 13.72
N LYS A 96 -56.52 16.46 15.01
CA LYS A 96 -55.25 16.26 15.72
C LYS A 96 -54.81 14.79 15.76
N ASN A 97 -55.73 13.84 15.93
CA ASN A 97 -55.41 12.42 15.90
C ASN A 97 -54.98 11.95 14.51
N LEU A 98 -55.69 12.36 13.45
CA LEU A 98 -55.27 12.08 12.08
C LEU A 98 -53.89 12.67 11.79
N ASP A 99 -53.64 13.91 12.21
CA ASP A 99 -52.36 14.59 12.01
C ASP A 99 -51.22 13.87 12.74
N LYS A 100 -51.49 13.29 13.92
CA LYS A 100 -50.51 12.44 14.63
C LYS A 100 -50.20 11.15 13.87
N VAL A 101 -51.21 10.46 13.35
CA VAL A 101 -51.04 9.24 12.54
C VAL A 101 -50.18 9.56 11.31
N MET A 102 -50.57 10.59 10.56
CA MET A 102 -49.86 11.02 9.37
C MET A 102 -48.44 11.51 9.66
N GLY A 103 -48.26 12.22 10.77
CA GLY A 103 -46.95 12.67 11.22
C GLY A 103 -46.01 11.51 11.49
N LYS A 104 -46.43 10.52 12.29
CA LYS A 104 -45.62 9.31 12.59
C LYS A 104 -45.34 8.49 11.32
N TRP A 105 -46.34 8.29 10.47
CA TRP A 105 -46.19 7.56 9.22
C TRP A 105 -45.13 8.19 8.31
N ASN A 106 -45.26 9.49 8.02
CA ASN A 106 -44.35 10.20 7.13
C ASN A 106 -42.93 10.34 7.71
N ASP A 107 -42.83 10.60 9.02
CA ASP A 107 -41.54 10.69 9.72
C ASP A 107 -40.78 9.35 9.66
N MET A 108 -41.48 8.24 9.88
CA MET A 108 -40.89 6.91 9.80
C MET A 108 -40.43 6.55 8.40
N GLN A 109 -41.20 6.89 7.36
CA GLN A 109 -40.78 6.72 5.96
C GLN A 109 -39.52 7.54 5.64
N SER A 110 -39.47 8.80 6.07
CA SER A 110 -38.32 9.68 5.87
C SER A 110 -37.05 9.15 6.55
N LYS A 111 -37.17 8.71 7.81
CA LYS A 111 -36.05 8.12 8.57
C LYS A 111 -35.60 6.79 7.98
N SER A 112 -36.52 5.95 7.51
CA SER A 112 -36.19 4.69 6.82
C SER A 112 -35.38 4.95 5.57
N GLN A 113 -35.84 5.88 4.72
CA GLN A 113 -35.14 6.25 3.49
C GLN A 113 -33.71 6.74 3.75
N LEU A 114 -33.53 7.61 4.75
CA LEU A 114 -32.21 8.09 5.15
C LEU A 114 -31.33 6.97 5.71
N PHE A 115 -31.92 6.02 6.44
CA PHE A 115 -31.19 4.84 6.94
C PHE A 115 -30.75 3.92 5.81
N VAL A 116 -31.59 3.70 4.79
CA VAL A 116 -31.22 2.95 3.57
C VAL A 116 -30.07 3.64 2.84
N GLU A 117 -30.10 4.96 2.69
CA GLU A 117 -29.00 5.73 2.09
C GLU A 117 -27.70 5.58 2.90
N ARG A 118 -27.79 5.64 4.24
CA ARG A 118 -26.66 5.34 5.12
C ARG A 118 -26.11 3.93 4.87
N LEU A 119 -26.95 2.89 4.80
CA LEU A 119 -26.48 1.50 4.60
C LEU A 119 -25.71 1.34 3.28
N LYS A 120 -26.17 1.98 2.21
CA LYS A 120 -25.45 2.00 0.91
C LYS A 120 -24.07 2.63 1.03
N PHE A 121 -23.95 3.73 1.75
CA PHE A 121 -22.63 4.36 1.96
C PHE A 121 -21.73 3.57 2.91
N VAL A 122 -22.31 2.87 3.90
CA VAL A 122 -21.56 1.91 4.72
C VAL A 122 -20.99 0.79 3.83
N GLU A 123 -21.76 0.28 2.87
CA GLU A 123 -21.29 -0.70 1.89
C GLU A 123 -20.10 -0.18 1.08
N ILE A 124 -20.21 1.05 0.56
CA ILE A 124 -19.16 1.70 -0.23
C ILE A 124 -17.87 1.82 0.60
N VAL A 125 -17.93 2.36 1.82
CA VAL A 125 -16.72 2.57 2.63
C VAL A 125 -16.11 1.24 3.10
N VAL A 126 -16.92 0.22 3.43
CA VAL A 126 -16.39 -1.10 3.83
C VAL A 126 -15.64 -1.75 2.68
N ASN A 127 -16.22 -1.77 1.46
CA ASN A 127 -15.53 -2.28 0.28
C ASN A 127 -14.25 -1.48 -0.03
N SER A 128 -14.33 -0.15 0.00
CA SER A 128 -13.20 0.74 -0.28
C SER A 128 -12.03 0.51 0.71
N ILE A 129 -12.33 0.29 1.99
CA ILE A 129 -11.33 -0.05 3.01
C ILE A 129 -10.71 -1.43 2.75
N GLU A 130 -11.52 -2.44 2.43
CA GLU A 130 -11.04 -3.80 2.16
C GLU A 130 -10.13 -3.85 0.92
N GLU A 131 -10.56 -3.25 -0.19
CA GLU A 131 -9.82 -3.18 -1.46
C GLU A 131 -8.50 -2.42 -1.30
N ASN A 132 -8.52 -1.26 -0.64
CA ASN A 132 -7.30 -0.50 -0.38
C ASN A 132 -6.37 -1.23 0.59
N ASN A 133 -6.90 -1.88 1.63
CA ASN A 133 -6.09 -2.68 2.55
C ASN A 133 -5.34 -3.79 1.80
N GLN A 134 -6.05 -4.55 0.95
CA GLN A 134 -5.46 -5.60 0.13
C GLN A 134 -4.38 -5.04 -0.82
N THR A 135 -4.70 -3.96 -1.54
CA THR A 135 -3.77 -3.35 -2.49
C THR A 135 -2.52 -2.79 -1.81
N ILE A 136 -2.68 -2.14 -0.65
CA ILE A 136 -1.56 -1.66 0.17
C ILE A 136 -0.68 -2.84 0.59
N SER A 137 -1.26 -3.95 1.03
CA SER A 137 -0.51 -5.16 1.40
C SER A 137 0.27 -5.75 0.24
N GLU A 138 -0.28 -5.74 -0.98
CA GLU A 138 0.43 -6.18 -2.18
C GLU A 138 1.64 -5.29 -2.48
N PHE A 139 1.50 -3.97 -2.39
CA PHE A 139 2.63 -3.06 -2.55
C PHE A 139 3.69 -3.24 -1.45
N GLU A 140 3.27 -3.43 -0.21
CA GLU A 140 4.16 -3.65 0.92
C GLU A 140 5.01 -4.91 0.73
N ILE A 141 4.38 -6.03 0.40
CA ILE A 141 5.06 -7.31 0.15
C ILE A 141 5.97 -7.20 -1.08
N LYS A 142 5.51 -6.55 -2.15
CA LYS A 142 6.31 -6.36 -3.36
C LYS A 142 7.53 -5.49 -3.10
N LEU A 143 7.42 -4.44 -2.28
CA LEU A 143 8.58 -3.68 -1.82
C LEU A 143 9.54 -4.59 -1.04
N ALA A 144 9.07 -5.43 -0.14
CA ALA A 144 9.92 -6.35 0.63
C ALA A 144 10.72 -7.36 -0.24
N GLN A 145 10.40 -7.53 -1.53
CA GLN A 145 11.18 -8.34 -2.47
C GLN A 145 12.43 -7.63 -3.01
N PHE A 146 12.47 -6.29 -3.03
CA PHE A 146 13.68 -5.57 -3.41
C PHE A 146 14.60 -5.46 -2.17
N ASN A 147 15.71 -6.19 -2.20
CA ASN A 147 16.66 -6.29 -1.09
C ASN A 147 18.03 -5.73 -1.49
N ASP A 148 18.94 -6.60 -1.92
CA ASP A 148 20.32 -6.22 -2.25
C ASP A 148 20.43 -5.70 -3.68
N LEU A 149 21.28 -4.69 -3.88
CA LEU A 149 21.60 -4.19 -5.22
C LEU A 149 22.66 -5.09 -5.88
N PRO A 150 22.47 -5.51 -7.14
CA PRO A 150 23.46 -6.29 -7.89
C PRO A 150 24.64 -5.42 -8.37
N ASN A 151 25.76 -6.06 -8.74
CA ASN A 151 26.89 -5.40 -9.40
C ASN A 151 26.85 -5.50 -10.95
N ASP A 152 25.74 -5.97 -11.53
CA ASP A 152 25.51 -5.96 -12.98
C ASP A 152 24.75 -4.68 -13.37
N VAL A 153 25.35 -3.84 -14.23
CA VAL A 153 24.82 -2.52 -14.60
C VAL A 153 23.45 -2.60 -15.26
N GLU A 154 23.26 -3.57 -16.15
CA GLU A 154 22.03 -3.71 -16.91
C GLU A 154 20.93 -4.34 -16.04
N LEU A 155 21.28 -5.24 -15.12
CA LEU A 155 20.33 -5.78 -14.15
C LEU A 155 19.87 -4.72 -13.15
N LEU A 156 20.79 -3.87 -12.68
CA LEU A 156 20.46 -2.75 -11.81
C LEU A 156 19.54 -1.74 -12.51
N LYS A 157 19.73 -1.53 -13.81
CA LYS A 157 18.82 -0.74 -14.65
C LYS A 157 17.43 -1.37 -14.74
N ASP A 158 17.32 -2.69 -14.97
CA ASP A 158 16.01 -3.37 -14.99
C ASP A 158 15.27 -3.21 -13.65
N ILE A 159 15.99 -3.33 -12.53
CA ILE A 159 15.44 -3.11 -11.19
C ILE A 159 14.93 -1.67 -11.04
N HIS A 160 15.67 -0.68 -11.54
CA HIS A 160 15.21 0.70 -11.56
C HIS A 160 13.93 0.87 -12.38
N GLU A 161 13.84 0.23 -13.55
CA GLU A 161 12.63 0.25 -14.38
C GLU A 161 11.44 -0.45 -13.70
N ASP A 162 11.66 -1.54 -12.95
CA ASP A 162 10.63 -2.18 -12.13
C ASP A 162 10.09 -1.24 -11.05
N LEU A 163 10.96 -0.50 -10.38
CA LEU A 163 10.57 0.51 -9.39
C LEU A 163 9.80 1.67 -10.05
N LEU A 164 10.18 2.10 -11.26
CA LEU A 164 9.44 3.13 -12.01
C LEU A 164 8.04 2.63 -12.42
N ARG A 165 7.92 1.36 -12.85
CA ARG A 165 6.61 0.74 -13.11
C ARG A 165 5.75 0.72 -11.86
N MET A 166 6.33 0.39 -10.71
CA MET A 166 5.65 0.45 -9.42
C MET A 166 5.22 1.89 -9.08
N GLN A 167 6.05 2.90 -9.35
CA GLN A 167 5.71 4.30 -9.11
C GLN A 167 4.49 4.75 -9.91
N VAL A 168 4.37 4.30 -11.17
CA VAL A 168 3.18 4.57 -11.98
C VAL A 168 1.94 3.90 -11.38
N ALA A 169 2.06 2.66 -10.89
CA ALA A 169 0.95 1.96 -10.24
C ALA A 169 0.53 2.67 -8.94
N VAL A 170 1.51 3.11 -8.13
CA VAL A 170 1.27 3.87 -6.90
C VAL A 170 0.52 5.18 -7.19
N SER A 171 0.94 5.93 -8.21
CA SER A 171 0.26 7.17 -8.60
C SER A 171 -1.19 6.94 -9.05
N LYS A 172 -1.51 5.79 -9.64
CA LYS A 172 -2.90 5.44 -9.99
C LYS A 172 -3.72 5.07 -8.76
N GLN A 173 -3.13 4.30 -7.83
CA GLN A 173 -3.81 3.89 -6.60
C GLN A 173 -4.10 5.06 -5.66
N GLN A 174 -3.32 6.15 -5.71
CA GLN A 174 -3.57 7.36 -4.91
C GLN A 174 -5.02 7.86 -5.07
N ILE A 175 -5.60 7.76 -6.26
CA ILE A 175 -7.00 8.17 -6.52
C ILE A 175 -7.98 7.35 -5.67
N GLN A 176 -7.74 6.05 -5.49
CA GLN A 176 -8.58 5.17 -4.68
C GLN A 176 -8.41 5.43 -3.18
N ILE A 177 -7.20 5.81 -2.74
CA ILE A 177 -6.95 6.23 -1.36
C ILE A 177 -7.68 7.54 -1.05
N ASP A 178 -7.63 8.50 -1.97
CA ASP A 178 -8.35 9.77 -1.83
C ASP A 178 -9.87 9.52 -1.82
N GLN A 179 -10.38 8.66 -2.70
CA GLN A 179 -11.79 8.27 -2.73
C GLN A 179 -12.23 7.59 -1.42
N MET A 180 -11.43 6.71 -0.84
CA MET A 180 -11.71 6.09 0.47
C MET A 180 -11.88 7.13 1.57
N ASN A 181 -11.05 8.18 1.56
CA ASN A 181 -11.16 9.28 2.53
C ASN A 181 -12.48 10.05 2.36
N ASP A 182 -12.87 10.34 1.11
CA ASP A 182 -14.14 10.98 0.80
C ASP A 182 -15.34 10.09 1.18
N ASP A 183 -15.26 8.79 0.93
CA ASP A 183 -16.30 7.81 1.28
C ASP A 183 -16.49 7.72 2.80
N ALA A 184 -15.40 7.73 3.57
CA ALA A 184 -15.43 7.73 5.03
C ALA A 184 -16.10 8.99 5.60
N GLU A 185 -15.80 10.16 5.04
CA GLU A 185 -16.43 11.43 5.45
C GLU A 185 -17.92 11.48 5.08
N ASN A 186 -18.28 11.00 3.89
CA ASN A 186 -19.68 10.88 3.49
C ASN A 186 -20.46 9.91 4.40
N CYS A 187 -19.85 8.76 4.75
CA CYS A 187 -20.42 7.81 5.69
C CYS A 187 -20.64 8.44 7.06
N ARG A 188 -19.65 9.16 7.61
CA ARG A 188 -19.77 9.93 8.86
C ARG A 188 -20.99 10.85 8.81
N ARG A 189 -21.08 11.69 7.79
CA ARG A 189 -22.17 12.67 7.65
C ARG A 189 -23.54 12.00 7.64
N LEU A 190 -23.69 10.88 6.94
CA LEU A 190 -24.96 10.14 6.90
C LEU A 190 -25.30 9.46 8.23
N VAL A 191 -24.29 8.91 8.91
CA VAL A 191 -24.47 8.33 10.24
C VAL A 191 -24.92 9.41 11.24
N GLU A 192 -24.25 10.55 11.27
CA GLU A 192 -24.61 11.69 12.13
C GLU A 192 -25.99 12.24 11.79
N SER A 193 -26.28 12.45 10.51
CA SER A 193 -27.58 12.94 10.04
C SER A 193 -28.73 12.00 10.42
N SER A 194 -28.56 10.69 10.19
CA SER A 194 -29.57 9.69 10.56
C SER A 194 -29.85 9.69 12.07
N ARG A 195 -28.79 9.81 12.90
CA ARG A 195 -28.87 9.80 14.36
C ARG A 195 -29.38 11.12 14.96
N ALA A 196 -29.13 12.25 14.32
CA ALA A 196 -29.56 13.57 14.80
C ALA A 196 -31.09 13.70 14.92
N SER A 197 -31.83 12.94 14.11
CA SER A 197 -33.30 12.89 14.15
C SER A 197 -33.88 12.04 15.30
N LEU A 198 -33.03 11.32 16.06
CA LEU A 198 -33.46 10.43 17.12
C LEU A 198 -33.71 11.17 18.44
N PRO A 199 -34.66 10.69 19.27
CA PRO A 199 -34.79 11.14 20.65
C PRO A 199 -33.50 10.86 21.45
N HIS A 200 -33.13 11.76 22.36
CA HIS A 200 -31.95 11.56 23.23
C HIS A 200 -31.97 10.23 24.01
N SER A 201 -33.16 9.72 24.36
CA SER A 201 -33.34 8.43 25.04
C SER A 201 -32.90 7.23 24.19
N SER A 202 -32.89 7.38 22.87
CA SER A 202 -32.55 6.33 21.91
C SER A 202 -31.07 6.32 21.53
N LEU A 203 -30.32 7.37 21.89
CA LEU A 203 -28.89 7.48 21.59
C LEU A 203 -28.05 6.86 22.72
N PRO A 204 -26.85 6.33 22.41
CA PRO A 204 -25.90 5.88 23.42
C PRO A 204 -25.61 6.99 24.46
N ARG A 205 -25.67 6.64 25.75
CA ARG A 205 -25.53 7.57 26.90
C ARG A 205 -24.27 8.44 26.88
N SER A 206 -23.23 8.06 26.14
CA SER A 206 -21.96 8.79 26.06
C SER A 206 -22.00 9.95 25.07
N GLY A 207 -22.99 10.04 24.17
CA GLY A 207 -23.03 11.06 23.11
C GLY A 207 -21.85 10.97 22.12
N LYS A 208 -21.02 9.93 22.22
CA LYS A 208 -19.86 9.71 21.37
C LYS A 208 -20.18 8.67 20.31
N HIS A 209 -19.99 9.03 19.05
CA HIS A 209 -20.05 8.10 17.92
C HIS A 209 -18.76 7.24 17.89
N ILE A 210 -18.61 6.35 18.87
CA ILE A 210 -17.41 5.50 19.06
C ILE A 210 -17.13 4.65 17.82
N ASP A 211 -18.17 4.23 17.09
CA ASP A 211 -18.02 3.53 15.83
C ASP A 211 -17.39 4.39 14.73
N LEU A 212 -17.74 5.68 14.67
CA LEU A 212 -17.10 6.62 13.73
C LEU A 212 -15.64 6.91 14.11
N GLU A 213 -15.32 7.02 15.41
CA GLU A 213 -13.93 7.15 15.87
C GLU A 213 -13.07 5.92 15.47
N ARG A 214 -13.68 4.73 15.47
CA ARG A 214 -13.01 3.50 14.99
C ARG A 214 -12.82 3.50 13.48
N LEU A 215 -13.82 3.95 12.72
CA LEU A 215 -13.71 4.12 11.27
C LEU A 215 -12.55 5.07 10.91
N ASP A 216 -12.49 6.23 11.56
CA ASP A 216 -11.39 7.19 11.36
C ASP A 216 -10.03 6.59 11.64
N LYS A 217 -9.94 5.81 12.72
CA LYS A 217 -8.67 5.18 13.11
C LYS A 217 -8.21 4.19 12.06
N GLU A 218 -9.11 3.38 11.50
CA GLU A 218 -8.77 2.42 10.45
C GLU A 218 -8.37 3.11 9.14
N VAL A 219 -9.13 4.12 8.71
CA VAL A 219 -8.78 4.95 7.55
C VAL A 219 -7.42 5.63 7.76
N SER A 220 -7.16 6.17 8.96
CA SER A 220 -5.87 6.78 9.32
C SER A 220 -4.73 5.76 9.30
N GLN A 221 -4.95 4.53 9.75
CA GLN A 221 -3.96 3.46 9.70
C GLN A 221 -3.60 3.09 8.27
N LEU A 222 -4.59 2.96 7.38
CA LEU A 222 -4.36 2.71 5.96
C LEU A 222 -3.59 3.87 5.30
N ASN A 223 -3.96 5.12 5.57
CA ASN A 223 -3.21 6.29 5.08
C ASN A 223 -1.76 6.30 5.55
N ASN A 224 -1.48 5.95 6.82
CA ASN A 224 -0.12 5.89 7.34
C ASN A 224 0.71 4.79 6.64
N ARG A 225 0.13 3.61 6.43
CA ARG A 225 0.75 2.51 5.68
C ARG A 225 1.02 2.92 4.23
N TRP A 226 0.03 3.53 3.58
CA TRP A 226 0.14 4.03 2.22
C TRP A 226 1.25 5.09 2.07
N ASN A 227 1.30 6.07 2.96
CA ASN A 227 2.36 7.08 2.98
C ASN A 227 3.75 6.46 3.15
N ASN A 228 3.87 5.41 3.98
CA ASN A 228 5.11 4.67 4.11
C ASN A 228 5.47 3.93 2.81
N VAL A 229 4.53 3.26 2.13
CA VAL A 229 4.76 2.65 0.81
C VAL A 229 5.33 3.68 -0.17
N CYS A 230 4.70 4.84 -0.29
CA CYS A 230 5.15 5.94 -1.14
C CYS A 230 6.57 6.42 -0.77
N GLY A 231 6.83 6.63 0.54
CA GLY A 231 8.13 7.06 1.04
C GLY A 231 9.25 6.06 0.78
N GLN A 232 8.98 4.77 1.00
CA GLN A 232 9.92 3.68 0.78
C GLN A 232 10.24 3.51 -0.71
N LEU A 233 9.23 3.56 -1.57
CA LEU A 233 9.42 3.49 -3.01
C LEU A 233 10.28 4.65 -3.53
N ALA A 234 9.98 5.88 -3.08
CA ALA A 234 10.75 7.06 -3.48
C ALA A 234 12.22 6.97 -3.02
N GLU A 235 12.47 6.46 -1.82
CA GLU A 235 13.83 6.25 -1.33
C GLU A 235 14.58 5.17 -2.12
N ARG A 236 13.92 4.04 -2.43
CA ARG A 236 14.52 2.95 -3.21
C ARG A 236 14.84 3.39 -4.64
N LEU A 237 13.98 4.17 -5.28
CA LEU A 237 14.23 4.77 -6.58
C LEU A 237 15.50 5.64 -6.56
N ARG A 238 15.62 6.56 -5.58
CA ARG A 238 16.80 7.43 -5.44
C ARG A 238 18.09 6.64 -5.22
N SER A 239 18.06 5.69 -4.30
CA SER A 239 19.23 4.88 -3.95
C SER A 239 19.64 3.97 -5.11
N CYS A 240 18.68 3.34 -5.81
CA CYS A 240 18.94 2.52 -7.00
C CYS A 240 19.55 3.35 -8.14
N GLU A 241 19.05 4.56 -8.39
CA GLU A 241 19.61 5.46 -9.42
C GLU A 241 21.03 5.92 -9.05
N ALA A 242 21.27 6.29 -7.79
CA ALA A 242 22.60 6.66 -7.31
C ALA A 242 23.59 5.50 -7.46
N ALA A 243 23.19 4.30 -7.05
CA ALA A 243 23.98 3.08 -7.20
C ALA A 243 24.26 2.76 -8.67
N TYR A 244 23.28 2.95 -9.57
CA TYR A 244 23.44 2.73 -11.01
C TYR A 244 24.53 3.61 -11.61
N GLN A 245 24.54 4.91 -11.29
CA GLN A 245 25.56 5.84 -11.80
C GLN A 245 26.96 5.51 -11.25
N LEU A 246 27.05 5.14 -9.96
CA LEU A 246 28.30 4.71 -9.33
C LEU A 246 28.82 3.42 -9.99
N LEU A 247 27.96 2.42 -10.14
CA LEU A 247 28.30 1.13 -10.72
C LEU A 247 28.75 1.24 -12.17
N ARG A 248 28.10 2.09 -12.98
CA ARG A 248 28.51 2.31 -14.38
C ARG A 248 29.90 2.92 -14.47
N THR A 249 30.20 3.89 -13.60
CA THR A 249 31.53 4.54 -13.55
C THR A 249 32.60 3.57 -13.09
N TYR A 250 32.31 2.81 -12.04
CA TYR A 250 33.19 1.76 -11.51
C TYR A 250 33.46 0.68 -12.57
N SER A 251 32.43 0.10 -13.18
CA SER A 251 32.56 -1.02 -14.13
C SER A 251 33.41 -0.65 -15.34
N ALA A 252 33.20 0.54 -15.91
CA ALA A 252 34.01 1.05 -17.03
C ALA A 252 35.46 1.38 -16.62
N GLY A 253 35.70 1.66 -15.34
CA GLY A 253 37.04 1.79 -14.76
C GLY A 253 37.71 0.44 -14.60
N LEU A 254 37.01 -0.50 -13.95
CA LEU A 254 37.45 -1.86 -13.67
C LEU A 254 37.85 -2.60 -14.95
N GLU A 255 36.99 -2.60 -15.97
CA GLU A 255 37.27 -3.26 -17.26
C GLU A 255 38.57 -2.73 -17.87
N ARG A 256 38.68 -1.40 -18.03
CA ARG A 256 39.85 -0.75 -18.64
C ARG A 256 41.15 -1.07 -17.90
N GLU A 257 41.12 -1.00 -16.58
CA GLU A 257 42.32 -1.21 -15.78
C GLU A 257 42.67 -2.69 -15.64
N THR A 258 41.68 -3.59 -15.59
CA THR A 258 41.89 -5.04 -15.61
C THR A 258 42.56 -5.47 -16.91
N ASP A 259 42.02 -5.04 -18.07
CA ASP A 259 42.62 -5.34 -19.38
C ASP A 259 44.06 -4.84 -19.49
N TRP A 260 44.31 -3.64 -18.96
CA TRP A 260 45.66 -3.06 -18.96
C TRP A 260 46.62 -3.84 -18.06
N VAL A 261 46.20 -4.19 -16.84
CA VAL A 261 47.01 -4.96 -15.88
C VAL A 261 47.27 -6.37 -16.41
N ASP A 262 46.26 -7.05 -16.94
CA ASP A 262 46.40 -8.40 -17.50
C ASP A 262 47.34 -8.38 -18.73
N GLY A 263 47.19 -7.39 -19.62
CA GLY A 263 48.12 -7.19 -20.73
C GLY A 263 49.56 -6.89 -20.28
N ALA A 264 49.73 -6.10 -19.21
CA ALA A 264 51.04 -5.79 -18.64
C ALA A 264 51.68 -6.98 -17.92
N LEU A 265 50.89 -7.78 -17.19
CA LEU A 265 51.31 -9.06 -16.62
C LEU A 265 51.75 -10.04 -17.70
N GLY A 266 51.00 -10.13 -18.81
CA GLY A 266 51.38 -10.94 -19.96
C GLY A 266 52.76 -10.55 -20.51
N ARG A 267 53.04 -9.26 -20.66
CA ARG A 267 54.37 -8.77 -21.08
C ARG A 267 55.47 -9.02 -20.03
N ALA A 268 55.15 -8.89 -18.74
CA ALA A 268 56.11 -9.10 -17.66
C ALA A 268 56.52 -10.58 -17.53
N LEU A 269 55.58 -11.50 -17.77
CA LEU A 269 55.76 -12.95 -17.71
C LEU A 269 56.29 -13.55 -19.02
N ALA A 270 56.19 -12.82 -20.14
CA ALA A 270 56.72 -13.27 -21.42
C ALA A 270 58.24 -13.53 -21.31
N PRO A 271 58.75 -14.56 -22.02
CA PRO A 271 60.18 -14.84 -22.06
C PRO A 271 60.94 -13.59 -22.54
N PRO A 272 62.12 -13.34 -21.97
CA PRO A 272 62.87 -12.14 -22.29
C PRO A 272 63.20 -12.08 -23.79
N PRO A 273 62.95 -10.93 -24.45
CA PRO A 273 63.22 -10.79 -25.88
C PRO A 273 64.72 -10.74 -26.21
N ALA A 274 65.59 -10.54 -25.22
CA ALA A 274 67.04 -10.47 -25.39
C ALA A 274 67.76 -11.51 -24.51
N GLU A 275 68.75 -12.19 -25.08
CA GLU A 275 69.54 -13.22 -24.39
C GLU A 275 70.41 -12.64 -23.26
N ARG A 276 70.86 -11.38 -23.39
CA ARG A 276 71.67 -10.70 -22.38
C ARG A 276 70.78 -9.99 -21.37
N ALA A 277 71.06 -10.19 -20.09
CA ALA A 277 70.32 -9.56 -18.99
C ALA A 277 70.33 -8.03 -19.05
N ARG A 278 71.43 -7.42 -19.51
CA ARG A 278 71.59 -5.97 -19.66
C ARG A 278 70.53 -5.37 -20.61
N ASP A 279 70.30 -6.01 -21.75
CA ASP A 279 69.38 -5.53 -22.79
C ASP A 279 67.90 -5.60 -22.36
N GLN A 280 67.62 -6.21 -21.20
CA GLN A 280 66.29 -6.30 -20.60
C GLN A 280 66.02 -5.20 -19.57
N PHE A 281 67.04 -4.39 -19.20
CA PHE A 281 66.91 -3.36 -18.18
C PHE A 281 65.92 -2.26 -18.59
N GLU A 282 66.15 -1.61 -19.73
CA GLU A 282 65.31 -0.51 -20.21
C GLU A 282 63.85 -0.95 -20.46
N PRO A 283 63.56 -2.11 -21.09
CA PRO A 283 62.19 -2.60 -21.22
C PRO A 283 61.49 -2.81 -19.87
N ALA A 284 62.16 -3.43 -18.89
CA ALA A 284 61.59 -3.67 -17.57
C ALA A 284 61.37 -2.37 -16.80
N ARG A 285 62.33 -1.42 -16.87
CA ARG A 285 62.22 -0.09 -16.25
C ARG A 285 61.07 0.71 -16.85
N ASN A 286 60.97 0.76 -18.18
CA ASN A 286 59.91 1.51 -18.85
C ASN A 286 58.53 0.93 -18.53
N LEU A 287 58.40 -0.40 -18.45
CA LEU A 287 57.16 -1.04 -18.04
C LEU A 287 56.82 -0.70 -16.58
N LEU A 288 57.80 -0.74 -15.66
CA LEU A 288 57.61 -0.32 -14.27
C LEU A 288 57.18 1.15 -14.16
N THR A 289 57.82 2.07 -14.88
CA THR A 289 57.40 3.48 -14.94
C THR A 289 55.94 3.60 -15.38
N SER A 290 55.54 2.87 -16.43
CA SER A 290 54.15 2.86 -16.89
C SER A 290 53.18 2.31 -15.84
N VAL A 291 53.57 1.31 -15.05
CA VAL A 291 52.77 0.78 -13.93
C VAL A 291 52.59 1.84 -12.84
N VAL A 292 53.66 2.52 -12.44
CA VAL A 292 53.61 3.59 -11.43
C VAL A 292 52.73 4.74 -11.90
N GLU A 293 52.82 5.14 -13.17
CA GLU A 293 51.93 6.15 -13.77
C GLU A 293 50.46 5.70 -13.84
N ARG A 294 50.21 4.39 -13.84
CA ARG A 294 48.86 3.82 -13.85
C ARG A 294 48.26 3.69 -12.45
N THR A 295 49.07 3.61 -11.38
CA THR A 295 48.59 3.45 -10.00
C THR A 295 47.48 4.43 -9.59
N PRO A 296 47.52 5.74 -9.91
CA PRO A 296 46.42 6.65 -9.58
C PRO A 296 45.06 6.29 -10.22
N LYS A 297 45.07 5.57 -11.34
CA LYS A 297 43.84 5.10 -12.01
C LYS A 297 43.27 3.87 -11.32
N ILE A 298 44.13 2.97 -10.83
CA ILE A 298 43.72 1.85 -9.96
C ILE A 298 43.08 2.39 -8.68
N GLU A 299 43.71 3.38 -8.05
CA GLU A 299 43.14 4.02 -6.86
C GLU A 299 41.81 4.70 -7.15
N LYS A 300 41.64 5.29 -8.33
CA LYS A 300 40.33 5.81 -8.75
C LYS A 300 39.28 4.70 -8.82
N VAL A 301 39.59 3.54 -9.39
CA VAL A 301 38.68 2.38 -9.43
C VAL A 301 38.34 1.91 -8.01
N ASN A 302 39.32 1.87 -7.11
CA ASN A 302 39.10 1.55 -5.68
C ASN A 302 38.13 2.54 -5.03
N VAL A 303 38.30 3.85 -5.27
CA VAL A 303 37.42 4.89 -4.73
C VAL A 303 36.00 4.77 -5.29
N ASP A 304 35.86 4.59 -6.60
CA ASP A 304 34.56 4.48 -7.27
C ASP A 304 33.81 3.22 -6.80
N GLY A 305 34.49 2.07 -6.71
CA GLY A 305 33.93 0.83 -6.18
C GLY A 305 33.59 0.93 -4.69
N GLY A 306 34.45 1.58 -3.89
CA GLY A 306 34.19 1.84 -2.47
C GLY A 306 32.96 2.73 -2.23
N ARG A 307 32.68 3.68 -3.12
CA ARG A 307 31.45 4.49 -3.10
C ARG A 307 30.21 3.64 -3.39
N PHE A 308 30.28 2.80 -4.42
CA PHE A 308 29.19 1.86 -4.72
C PHE A 308 28.92 0.89 -3.57
N ILE A 309 29.95 0.26 -3.00
CA ILE A 309 29.83 -0.65 -1.84
C ILE A 309 29.11 0.04 -0.68
N ARG A 310 29.46 1.29 -0.39
CA ARG A 310 28.80 2.06 0.67
C ARG A 310 27.32 2.28 0.38
N GLU A 311 26.98 2.73 -0.81
CA GLU A 311 25.59 2.95 -1.22
C GLU A 311 24.77 1.65 -1.16
N ALA A 312 25.31 0.55 -1.72
CA ALA A 312 24.67 -0.75 -1.70
C ALA A 312 24.44 -1.28 -0.27
N LYS A 313 25.40 -1.09 0.65
CA LYS A 313 25.22 -1.48 2.07
C LYS A 313 24.17 -0.63 2.78
N ILE A 314 24.13 0.68 2.53
CA ILE A 314 23.10 1.57 3.08
C ILE A 314 21.72 1.16 2.58
N HIS A 315 21.59 0.88 1.28
CA HIS A 315 20.35 0.38 0.66
C HIS A 315 19.88 -0.91 1.33
N SER A 316 20.76 -1.91 1.41
CA SER A 316 20.45 -3.23 1.96
C SER A 316 20.00 -3.14 3.43
N SER A 317 20.67 -2.32 4.24
CA SER A 317 20.29 -2.06 5.64
C SER A 317 18.90 -1.41 5.76
N ARG A 318 18.55 -0.49 4.85
CA ARG A 318 17.22 0.14 4.83
C ARG A 318 16.13 -0.84 4.43
N CYS A 319 16.39 -1.69 3.43
CA CYS A 319 15.46 -2.75 3.01
C CYS A 319 15.25 -3.75 4.15
N GLN A 320 16.31 -4.17 4.84
CA GLN A 320 16.20 -5.05 6.01
C GLN A 320 15.30 -4.44 7.09
N ARG A 321 15.56 -3.19 7.49
CA ARG A 321 14.73 -2.50 8.50
C ARG A 321 13.27 -2.37 8.08
N TYR A 322 13.02 -2.17 6.78
CA TYR A 322 11.66 -2.15 6.25
C TYR A 322 10.99 -3.52 6.39
N VAL A 323 11.68 -4.63 6.05
CA VAL A 323 11.15 -5.99 6.19
C VAL A 323 10.90 -6.35 7.65
N GLU A 324 11.80 -5.97 8.57
CA GLU A 324 11.63 -6.16 10.02
C GLU A 324 10.37 -5.44 10.51
N TRP A 325 10.24 -4.14 10.23
CA TRP A 325 9.04 -3.37 10.54
C TRP A 325 7.78 -3.99 9.93
N LEU A 326 7.86 -4.41 8.67
CA LEU A 326 6.71 -4.97 7.95
C LEU A 326 6.21 -6.23 8.65
N CYS A 327 7.11 -7.08 9.16
CA CYS A 327 6.72 -8.32 9.82
C CYS A 327 6.28 -8.10 11.25
N GLU A 328 6.92 -7.19 11.99
CA GLU A 328 6.57 -6.96 13.39
C GLU A 328 5.24 -6.22 13.53
N GLU A 329 4.98 -5.23 12.67
CA GLU A 329 3.88 -4.29 12.86
C GLU A 329 2.69 -4.53 11.93
N ILE A 330 2.90 -5.04 10.71
CA ILE A 330 1.86 -5.08 9.67
C ILE A 330 1.45 -6.51 9.29
N HIS A 331 2.42 -7.38 9.01
CA HIS A 331 2.21 -8.77 8.60
C HIS A 331 2.98 -9.77 9.49
N PRO A 332 2.56 -9.99 10.76
CA PRO A 332 3.20 -10.95 11.67
C PRO A 332 3.29 -12.39 11.16
N SER A 333 2.43 -12.77 10.22
CA SER A 333 2.41 -14.09 9.60
C SER A 333 3.21 -14.18 8.29
N LEU A 334 3.87 -13.11 7.85
CA LEU A 334 4.64 -13.09 6.60
C LEU A 334 5.90 -13.96 6.74
N ASP A 335 6.04 -14.98 5.90
CA ASP A 335 7.25 -15.78 5.83
C ASP A 335 8.34 -15.04 5.04
N THR A 336 9.15 -14.26 5.76
CA THR A 336 10.28 -13.51 5.20
C THR A 336 11.33 -14.39 4.53
N ARG A 337 11.50 -15.64 4.99
CA ARG A 337 12.46 -16.57 4.40
C ARG A 337 11.98 -17.02 3.03
N GLN A 338 10.69 -17.34 2.91
CA GLN A 338 10.08 -17.66 1.63
C GLN A 338 10.14 -16.46 0.68
N LEU A 339 9.83 -15.25 1.16
CA LEU A 339 9.87 -14.04 0.35
C LEU A 339 11.29 -13.76 -0.17
N LYS A 340 12.30 -13.85 0.70
CA LYS A 340 13.71 -13.67 0.33
C LYS A 340 14.13 -14.72 -0.70
N ARG A 341 13.75 -15.99 -0.50
CA ARG A 341 14.05 -17.07 -1.44
C ARG A 341 13.42 -16.83 -2.81
N GLN A 342 12.19 -16.32 -2.87
CA GLN A 342 11.54 -15.98 -4.14
C GLN A 342 12.31 -14.88 -4.89
N ALA A 343 12.70 -13.82 -4.18
CA ALA A 343 13.50 -12.74 -4.76
C ALA A 343 14.87 -13.23 -5.26
N GLU A 344 15.55 -14.11 -4.51
CA GLU A 344 16.82 -14.72 -4.91
C GLU A 344 16.67 -15.59 -6.15
N VAL A 345 15.59 -16.38 -6.26
CA VAL A 345 15.31 -17.22 -7.44
C VAL A 345 15.05 -16.35 -8.67
N GLU A 346 14.25 -15.29 -8.54
CA GLU A 346 13.99 -14.36 -9.66
C GLU A 346 15.28 -13.68 -10.12
N LEU A 347 16.11 -13.23 -9.17
CA LEU A 347 17.42 -12.64 -9.49
C LEU A 347 18.32 -13.64 -10.23
N ALA A 348 18.37 -14.89 -9.77
CA ALA A 348 19.14 -15.96 -10.40
C ALA A 348 18.70 -16.21 -11.85
N GLU A 349 17.38 -16.24 -12.10
CA GLU A 349 16.83 -16.41 -13.44
C GLU A 349 17.19 -15.25 -14.36
N ARG A 350 17.10 -14.00 -13.88
CA ARG A 350 17.52 -12.82 -14.63
C ARG A 350 19.00 -12.89 -15.01
N LEU A 351 19.87 -13.29 -14.09
CA LEU A 351 21.31 -13.46 -14.36
C LEU A 351 21.59 -14.59 -15.37
N ARG A 352 20.89 -15.72 -15.28
CA ARG A 352 21.02 -16.82 -16.26
C ARG A 352 20.64 -16.38 -17.66
N ASN A 353 19.56 -15.62 -17.80
CA ASN A 353 19.11 -15.06 -19.09
C ASN A 353 20.14 -14.10 -19.70
N ARG A 354 21.03 -13.54 -18.87
CA ARG A 354 22.14 -12.66 -19.25
C ARG A 354 23.46 -13.41 -19.51
N GLY A 355 23.45 -14.74 -19.49
CA GLY A 355 24.60 -15.57 -19.87
C GLY A 355 25.36 -16.20 -18.71
N ARG A 356 25.02 -15.90 -17.46
CA ARG A 356 25.59 -16.54 -16.24
C ARG A 356 24.98 -17.93 -16.01
N LYS A 357 25.27 -18.87 -16.92
CA LYS A 357 24.74 -20.24 -16.90
C LYS A 357 25.27 -21.08 -15.73
N ASP A 358 26.35 -20.63 -15.10
CA ASP A 358 26.95 -21.18 -13.89
C ASP A 358 26.03 -21.08 -12.66
N ILE A 359 25.15 -20.08 -12.64
CA ILE A 359 24.24 -19.84 -11.52
C ILE A 359 23.06 -20.83 -11.59
N VAL A 360 22.81 -21.56 -10.50
CA VAL A 360 21.66 -22.46 -10.34
C VAL A 360 20.66 -21.86 -9.34
N PRO A 361 19.41 -21.54 -9.76
CA PRO A 361 18.43 -20.90 -8.89
C PRO A 361 18.13 -21.73 -7.64
N GLY A 362 18.21 -21.11 -6.46
CA GLY A 362 17.86 -21.72 -5.18
C GLY A 362 18.87 -22.74 -4.64
N VAL A 363 20.08 -22.82 -5.20
CA VAL A 363 21.15 -23.73 -4.74
C VAL A 363 22.26 -22.98 -4.01
N GLU A 364 22.84 -21.95 -4.64
CA GLU A 364 23.90 -21.14 -4.03
C GLU A 364 23.43 -19.71 -3.78
N PRO A 365 23.80 -19.10 -2.63
CA PRO A 365 23.53 -17.70 -2.38
C PRO A 365 24.21 -16.82 -3.42
N ILE A 366 23.42 -15.98 -4.10
CA ILE A 366 23.99 -14.95 -4.96
C ILE A 366 24.58 -13.89 -4.05
N PRO A 367 25.87 -13.56 -4.21
CA PRO A 367 26.47 -12.53 -3.39
C PRO A 367 25.84 -11.17 -3.67
N SER A 368 25.76 -10.34 -2.63
CA SER A 368 25.32 -8.96 -2.81
C SER A 368 26.28 -8.23 -3.75
N GLY A 369 25.80 -7.18 -4.43
CA GLY A 369 26.67 -6.36 -5.29
C GLY A 369 27.83 -5.75 -4.52
N ALA A 370 27.64 -5.42 -3.23
CA ALA A 370 28.71 -4.94 -2.36
C ALA A 370 29.83 -5.99 -2.16
N GLU A 371 29.47 -7.25 -1.95
CA GLU A 371 30.44 -8.36 -1.80
C GLU A 371 31.10 -8.75 -3.11
N ALA A 372 30.38 -8.63 -4.22
CA ALA A 372 30.92 -8.88 -5.56
C ALA A 372 31.96 -7.82 -5.93
N VAL A 373 31.63 -6.53 -5.79
CA VAL A 373 32.55 -5.41 -6.07
C VAL A 373 33.77 -5.43 -5.15
N ALA A 374 33.60 -5.79 -3.87
CA ALA A 374 34.73 -5.94 -2.96
C ALA A 374 35.74 -6.99 -3.48
N ARG A 375 35.24 -8.15 -3.94
CA ARG A 375 36.10 -9.20 -4.52
C ARG A 375 36.76 -8.79 -5.83
N GLU A 376 36.04 -8.10 -6.71
CA GLU A 376 36.58 -7.58 -7.97
C GLU A 376 37.72 -6.58 -7.73
N LEU A 377 37.57 -5.71 -6.72
CA LEU A 377 38.63 -4.80 -6.27
C LEU A 377 39.82 -5.56 -5.70
N ASP A 378 39.60 -6.54 -4.82
CA ASP A 378 40.68 -7.34 -4.25
C ASP A 378 41.48 -8.06 -5.35
N GLU A 379 40.80 -8.60 -6.36
CA GLU A 379 41.45 -9.25 -7.50
C GLU A 379 42.29 -8.27 -8.33
N LEU A 380 41.73 -7.11 -8.70
CA LEU A 380 42.47 -6.09 -9.47
C LEU A 380 43.71 -5.63 -8.70
N ASN A 381 43.57 -5.34 -7.40
CA ASN A 381 44.67 -4.90 -6.56
C ASN A 381 45.74 -5.98 -6.40
N ALA A 382 45.34 -7.25 -6.22
CA ALA A 382 46.28 -8.37 -6.15
C ALA A 382 47.07 -8.54 -7.46
N LYS A 383 46.40 -8.42 -8.62
CA LYS A 383 47.06 -8.46 -9.94
C LYS A 383 48.03 -7.28 -10.12
N HIS A 384 47.62 -6.07 -9.73
CA HIS A 384 48.46 -4.88 -9.79
C HIS A 384 49.71 -5.00 -8.90
N GLN A 385 49.54 -5.44 -7.65
CA GLN A 385 50.64 -5.65 -6.72
C GLN A 385 51.61 -6.72 -7.22
N ARG A 386 51.07 -7.84 -7.72
CA ARG A 386 51.89 -8.91 -8.33
C ARG A 386 52.73 -8.39 -9.50
N LEU A 387 52.16 -7.52 -10.33
CA LEU A 387 52.89 -6.91 -11.46
C LEU A 387 54.05 -6.04 -10.98
N LEU A 388 53.82 -5.20 -9.96
CA LEU A 388 54.88 -4.40 -9.33
C LEU A 388 56.00 -5.29 -8.79
N ASP A 389 55.64 -6.30 -7.99
CA ASP A 389 56.60 -7.21 -7.37
C ASP A 389 57.46 -7.95 -8.40
N LEU A 390 56.84 -8.45 -9.48
CA LEU A 390 57.54 -9.12 -10.58
C LEU A 390 58.54 -8.19 -11.27
N LEU A 391 58.18 -6.94 -11.52
CA LEU A 391 59.05 -5.97 -12.20
C LEU A 391 60.19 -5.51 -11.29
N TYR A 392 59.93 -5.25 -10.01
CA TYR A 392 60.98 -4.94 -9.04
C TYR A 392 61.98 -6.08 -8.89
N GLU A 393 61.50 -7.32 -8.76
CA GLU A 393 62.34 -8.50 -8.66
C GLU A 393 63.16 -8.72 -9.94
N ARG A 394 62.56 -8.52 -11.12
CA ARG A 394 63.27 -8.62 -12.41
C ARG A 394 64.40 -7.58 -12.51
N LEU A 395 64.13 -6.33 -12.15
CA LEU A 395 65.14 -5.27 -12.15
C LEU A 395 66.27 -5.54 -11.16
N ARG A 396 65.95 -6.05 -9.96
CA ARG A 396 66.97 -6.49 -8.97
C ARG A 396 67.86 -7.59 -9.52
N ARG A 397 67.29 -8.60 -10.21
CA ARG A 397 68.07 -9.68 -10.83
C ARG A 397 68.97 -9.17 -11.95
N ILE A 398 68.47 -8.27 -12.80
CA ILE A 398 69.27 -7.64 -13.87
C ILE A 398 70.44 -6.84 -13.27
N ALA A 399 70.20 -6.11 -12.19
CA ALA A 399 71.22 -5.36 -11.46
C ALA A 399 72.31 -6.26 -10.87
N ALA A 400 71.90 -7.34 -10.19
CA ALA A 400 72.82 -8.32 -9.62
C ALA A 400 73.68 -9.03 -10.69
N ALA A 401 73.12 -9.23 -11.88
CA ALA A 401 73.84 -9.84 -13.01
C ALA A 401 74.82 -8.87 -13.72
N ASN A 402 74.70 -7.55 -13.51
CA ASN A 402 75.52 -6.52 -14.18
C ASN A 402 76.04 -5.45 -13.19
N PRO A 403 76.83 -5.82 -12.16
CA PRO A 403 77.21 -4.93 -11.06
C PRO A 403 78.11 -3.74 -11.45
N GLY A 404 78.71 -3.76 -12.65
CA GLY A 404 79.61 -2.69 -13.15
C GLY A 404 79.01 -1.75 -14.19
N ASP A 405 77.84 -2.05 -14.76
CA ASP A 405 77.25 -1.31 -15.88
C ASP A 405 75.99 -0.52 -15.50
N ILE A 406 75.34 -0.88 -14.39
CA ILE A 406 74.07 -0.27 -13.96
C ILE A 406 74.34 0.69 -12.80
N VAL A 407 74.99 1.81 -13.12
CA VAL A 407 75.08 2.97 -12.21
C VAL A 407 73.71 3.64 -12.17
N THR A 408 72.77 3.11 -11.37
CA THR A 408 71.59 3.80 -10.80
C THR A 408 70.49 2.80 -10.44
N LEU A 409 70.64 2.11 -9.31
CA LEU A 409 69.48 1.53 -8.60
C LEU A 409 69.47 1.88 -7.11
N VAL A 410 70.32 2.81 -6.69
CA VAL A 410 70.28 3.39 -5.35
C VAL A 410 70.51 4.91 -5.47
N SER A 411 69.42 5.65 -5.60
CA SER A 411 69.21 7.02 -5.15
C SER A 411 67.72 7.27 -5.13
#